data_AF-A0A143B7J7-F1
#
_entry.id   AF-A0A143B7J7-F1
#
_cell.length_a   1.000
_cell.length_b   1.000
_cell.length_c   1.000
_cell.angle_alpha   90.00
_cell.angle_beta   90.00
_cell.angle_gamma   90.00
#
_symmetry.space_group_name_H-M   'P 1'
#
loop_
_entity.id
_entity.type
_entity.pdbx_description
1 polymer ?
#
loop_
_entity_poly.entity_id
_entity_poly.type
_entity_poly.pdbx_seq_one_letter_code
_entity_poly.pdbx_strand_id
1 'polypeptide(L)' 'MKAATFSPTSRTPRVLPHCTGCGHCVAACRPHALSLETENPNGFGRKRARIDTARCSGCGECLPACPYQALIL' A
#
# COMPACT_ATOMS: atom_id res chain seq x y z
N MET A 1 15.78 -15.62 10.82
CA MET A 1 15.34 -15.46 9.41
C MET A 1 14.18 -16.40 9.16
N LYS A 2 12.95 -16.00 9.53
CA LYS A 2 11.73 -16.76 9.21
C LYS A 2 10.91 -15.95 8.21
N ALA A 3 10.70 -16.56 7.05
CA ALA A 3 9.80 -16.10 6.01
C ALA A 3 8.42 -15.84 6.62
N ALA A 4 7.84 -14.67 6.37
CA ALA A 4 6.44 -14.40 6.67
C ALA A 4 5.61 -15.34 5.81
N THR A 5 5.11 -16.40 6.43
CA THR A 5 4.27 -17.42 5.83
C THR A 5 3.04 -16.73 5.25
N PHE A 6 2.91 -16.78 3.93
CA PHE A 6 1.75 -16.36 3.16
C PHE A 6 0.47 -16.96 3.78
N SER A 7 -0.28 -16.14 4.51
CA SER A 7 -1.56 -16.53 5.08
C SER A 7 -2.67 -15.91 4.23
N PRO A 8 -3.52 -16.70 3.54
CA PRO A 8 -4.55 -16.21 2.62
C PRO A 8 -5.69 -15.42 3.31
N THR A 9 -5.59 -15.17 4.62
CA THR A 9 -6.57 -14.41 5.42
C THR A 9 -6.10 -13.03 5.87
N SER A 10 -4.92 -12.57 5.48
CA SER A 10 -4.47 -11.22 5.84
C SER A 10 -5.39 -10.18 5.21
N ARG A 11 -6.12 -9.39 6.02
CA ARG A 11 -6.92 -8.22 5.61
C ARG A 11 -6.00 -7.10 5.09
N THR A 12 -5.23 -7.39 4.06
CA THR A 12 -4.32 -6.45 3.43
C THR A 12 -5.08 -5.76 2.31
N PRO A 13 -5.10 -4.42 2.29
CA PRO A 13 -5.77 -3.70 1.22
C PRO A 13 -5.09 -3.95 -0.13
N ARG A 14 -5.88 -3.95 -1.20
CA ARG A 14 -5.42 -4.05 -2.59
C ARG A 14 -5.37 -2.66 -3.22
N VAL A 15 -4.24 -2.35 -3.85
CA VAL A 15 -4.04 -1.12 -4.63
C VAL A 15 -4.58 -1.32 -6.05
N LEU A 16 -5.49 -0.44 -6.48
CA LEU A 16 -6.15 -0.49 -7.78
C LEU A 16 -5.34 0.22 -8.89
N PRO A 17 -5.62 -0.07 -10.18
CA PRO A 17 -4.88 0.48 -11.31
C PRO A 17 -4.86 2.00 -11.44
N HIS A 18 -5.89 2.68 -10.92
CA HIS A 18 -6.01 4.13 -10.97
C HIS A 18 -5.33 4.85 -9.79
N CYS A 19 -4.47 4.16 -9.03
CA CYS A 19 -3.60 4.80 -8.05
C CYS A 19 -2.74 5.88 -8.73
N THR A 20 -2.79 7.10 -8.20
CA THR A 20 -2.04 8.26 -8.73
C THR A 20 -0.66 8.42 -8.10
N GLY A 21 -0.37 7.66 -7.04
CA GLY A 21 0.86 7.80 -6.27
C GLY A 21 0.93 9.09 -5.43
N CYS A 22 -0.22 9.66 -5.04
CA CYS A 22 -0.27 10.92 -4.27
C CYS A 22 0.21 10.84 -2.81
N GLY A 23 0.33 9.64 -2.23
CA GLY A 23 0.93 9.45 -0.89
C GLY A 23 0.02 9.65 0.32
N HIS A 24 -1.26 10.00 0.18
CA HIS A 24 -2.15 10.17 1.35
C HIS A 24 -2.28 8.90 2.21
N CYS A 25 -2.31 7.74 1.56
CA CYS A 25 -2.31 6.45 2.25
C CYS A 25 -1.01 6.19 3.03
N VAL A 26 0.13 6.69 2.55
CA VAL A 26 1.42 6.58 3.24
C VAL A 26 1.39 7.42 4.51
N ALA A 27 0.92 8.67 4.42
CA ALA A 27 0.79 9.55 5.57
C ALA A 27 -0.18 9.01 6.64
N ALA A 28 -1.26 8.36 6.22
CA ALA A 28 -2.23 7.74 7.14
C ALA A 28 -1.73 6.43 7.77
N CYS A 29 -0.70 5.79 7.22
CA CYS A 29 -0.27 4.47 7.66
C CYS A 29 0.64 4.53 8.89
N ARG A 30 0.04 4.49 10.10
CA ARG A 30 0.78 4.45 11.37
C ARG A 30 1.87 3.36 11.46
N PRO A 31 1.67 2.09 11.00
CA PRO A 31 2.74 1.10 11.04
C PRO A 31 3.80 1.29 9.94
N HIS A 32 3.69 2.34 9.11
CA HIS A 32 4.59 2.63 8.01
C HIS A 32 4.73 1.44 7.03
N ALA A 33 3.63 0.74 6.80
CA ALA A 33 3.55 -0.41 5.90
C ALA A 33 3.31 -0.01 4.43
N LEU A 34 3.07 1.28 4.15
CA LEU A 34 2.81 1.81 2.82
C LEU A 34 3.96 2.69 2.36
N SER A 35 4.39 2.51 1.10
CA SER A 35 5.39 3.33 0.42
C SER A 35 4.93 3.70 -0.99
N LEU A 36 5.59 4.67 -1.62
CA LEU A 36 5.42 4.97 -3.04
C LEU A 36 6.59 4.41 -3.83
N GLU A 37 6.28 3.56 -4.81
CA GLU A 37 7.27 2.98 -5.71
C GLU A 37 6.97 3.44 -7.14
N THR A 38 8.03 3.66 -7.91
CA THR A 38 7.94 3.93 -9.34
C THR A 38 7.94 2.62 -10.11
N GLU A 39 7.17 2.57 -11.21
CA GLU A 39 7.14 1.40 -12.10
C GLU A 39 8.52 1.07 -12.70
N ASN A 40 9.41 2.06 -12.84
CA ASN A 40 10.75 1.85 -13.39
C ASN A 40 11.85 1.89 -12.31
N PRO A 41 12.91 1.07 -12.46
CA PRO A 41 14.05 1.03 -11.54
C PRO A 41 14.88 2.32 -11.52
N ASN A 42 14.80 3.13 -12.58
CA ASN A 42 15.54 4.40 -12.70
C ASN A 42 14.89 5.55 -11.91
N GLY A 43 13.78 5.31 -11.20
CA GLY A 43 13.07 6.33 -10.44
C GLY A 43 12.12 7.22 -11.25
N PHE A 44 11.90 6.91 -12.54
CA PHE A 44 11.00 7.66 -13.41
C PHE A 44 9.69 6.88 -13.70
N GLY A 45 8.64 7.59 -14.12
CA GLY A 45 7.36 6.99 -14.51
C GLY A 45 6.26 7.08 -13.45
N ARG A 46 5.18 6.30 -13.62
CA ARG A 46 4.03 6.36 -12.72
C ARG A 46 4.42 5.81 -11.35
N LYS A 47 3.97 6.52 -10.31
CA LYS A 47 4.11 6.11 -8.92
C LYS A 47 2.86 5.35 -8.49
N ARG A 48 3.05 4.28 -7.73
CA ARG A 48 1.95 3.54 -7.10
C ARG A 48 2.28 3.27 -5.64
N ALA A 49 1.22 3.13 -4.85
CA ALA A 49 1.36 2.65 -3.49
C ALA A 49 1.79 1.17 -3.50
N ARG A 50 2.77 0.83 -2.66
CA ARG A 50 3.19 -0.54 -2.35
C ARG A 50 2.92 -0.81 -0.88
N ILE A 51 2.44 -2.02 -0.58
CA ILE A 51 2.16 -2.46 0.78
C ILE A 51 3.15 -3.54 1.19
N ASP A 52 3.85 -3.31 2.29
CA ASP A 52 4.58 -4.33 3.01
C ASP A 52 3.61 -5.13 3.89
N THR A 53 3.25 -6.33 3.43
CA THR A 53 2.32 -7.23 4.11
C THR A 53 2.83 -7.70 5.46
N ALA A 54 4.14 -7.72 5.69
CA ALA A 54 4.71 -8.12 6.97
C ALA A 54 4.55 -7.02 8.04
N ARG A 55 4.42 -5.76 7.62
CA ARG A 55 4.16 -4.61 8.52
C ARG A 55 2.71 -4.18 8.57
N CYS A 56 1.89 -4.58 7.59
CA CYS A 56 0.49 -4.20 7.53
C CYS A 56 -0.30 -4.84 8.67
N SER A 57 -0.95 -4.03 9.51
CA SER A 57 -1.84 -4.50 10.58
C SER A 57 -3.26 -4.81 10.11
N GLY A 58 -3.61 -4.45 8.86
CA GLY A 58 -4.98 -4.57 8.34
C GLY A 58 -5.98 -3.59 8.96
N CYS A 59 -5.52 -2.47 9.53
CA CYS A 59 -6.38 -1.48 10.21
C CYS A 59 -7.36 -0.72 9.29
N GLY A 60 -7.08 -0.66 7.98
CA GLY A 60 -7.95 -0.01 7.00
C GLY A 60 -7.90 1.51 6.95
N GLU A 61 -7.06 2.19 7.75
CA GLU A 61 -6.97 3.68 7.78
C GLU A 61 -6.62 4.28 6.41
N CYS A 62 -5.94 3.53 5.55
CA CYS A 62 -5.58 3.97 4.21
C CYS A 62 -6.77 4.08 3.22
N LEU A 63 -7.90 3.41 3.49
CA LEU A 63 -9.08 3.44 2.61
C LEU A 63 -9.73 4.83 2.59
N PRO A 64 -10.21 5.38 3.73
CA PRO A 64 -10.81 6.72 3.74
C PRO A 64 -9.79 7.82 3.46
N ALA A 65 -8.50 7.57 3.71
CA ALA A 65 -7.43 8.51 3.40
C ALA A 65 -7.15 8.65 1.89
N CYS A 66 -7.58 7.70 1.05
CA CYS A 66 -7.32 7.76 -0.38
C CYS A 66 -8.39 8.61 -1.09
N PRO A 67 -8.08 9.84 -1.54
CA PRO A 67 -9.07 10.70 -2.21
C PRO A 67 -9.52 10.15 -3.57
N TYR A 68 -8.77 9.19 -4.13
CA TYR A 68 -9.07 8.54 -5.41
C TYR A 68 -9.70 7.16 -5.26
N GLN A 69 -9.97 6.72 -4.01
CA GLN A 69 -10.55 5.40 -3.72
C GLN A 69 -9.77 4.26 -4.42
N ALA A 70 -8.45 4.38 -4.46
CA ALA A 70 -7.57 3.43 -5.15
C ALA A 70 -7.09 2.28 -4.24
N LEU A 71 -7.69 2.11 -3.07
CA LEU A 71 -7.43 1.05 -2.10
C LEU A 71 -8.76 0.42 -1.68
N ILE A 72 -8.82 -0.92 -1.69
CA ILE A 72 -9.99 -1.71 -1.26
C ILE A 72 -9.56 -2.83 -0.31
N LEU A 73 -10.45 -3.31 0.55
CA LEU A 73 -10.25 -4.49 1.40
C LEU A 73 -11.07 -5.68 0.88
#